data_AF-A0A935A5P2-F1
#
_entry.id   AF-A0A935A5P2-F1
#
_cell.length_a   1.000
_cell.length_b   1.000
_cell.length_c   1.000
_cell.angle_alpha   90.00
_cell.angle_beta   90.00
_cell.angle_gamma   90.00
#
_symmetry.space_group_name_H-M   'P 1'
#
loop_
_entity.id
_entity.type
_entity.pdbx_description
1 polymer ?
#
loop_
_entity_poly.entity_id
_entity_poly.type
_entity_poly.pdbx_seq_one_letter_code
_entity_poly.pdbx_strand_id
1 'polypeptide(L)'
;MIIFWQIFFANIILVFVLIGIHEVGHWVMGLIAGIPYRNMKIRMFTFPQQVFLRDEQDWVSVSNYERYHSILNKYVPTSKGKYLYVSGGFLFETIFLVICSLILWKYDFWLYAAVASGLSLMMFLVYLFAMDIPQSKSLKKPWGDTTILFSLSQKPTILVVSVMILIRVVLAILFLIERT
;
A
#
# COMPACT_ATOMS: atom_id res chain seq x y z
N MET A 1 17.96 -11.43 24.28
CA MET A 1 18.21 -12.00 22.94
C MET A 1 16.96 -12.60 22.29
N ILE A 2 16.13 -13.38 23.01
CA ILE A 2 14.89 -13.97 22.46
C ILE A 2 13.88 -12.92 21.98
N ILE A 3 13.64 -11.87 22.77
CA ILE A 3 12.71 -10.77 22.43
C ILE A 3 13.12 -10.08 21.13
N PHE A 4 14.42 -9.87 20.91
CA PHE A 4 14.93 -9.24 19.69
C PHE A 4 14.54 -10.07 18.45
N TRP A 5 14.81 -11.37 18.48
CA TRP A 5 14.46 -12.26 17.36
C TRP A 5 12.96 -12.35 17.14
N GLN A 6 12.15 -12.39 18.20
CA GLN A 6 10.69 -12.38 18.10
C GLN A 6 10.19 -11.12 17.40
N ILE A 7 10.65 -9.94 17.83
CA ILE A 7 10.30 -8.66 17.20
C ILE A 7 10.79 -8.66 15.75
N PHE A 8 12.00 -9.09 15.47
CA PHE A 8 12.56 -9.13 14.11
C PHE A 8 11.71 -9.98 13.16
N PHE A 9 11.40 -11.23 13.53
CA PHE A 9 10.56 -12.10 12.70
C PHE A 9 9.13 -11.60 12.59
N ALA A 10 8.53 -11.11 13.68
CA ALA A 10 7.20 -10.52 13.65
C ALA A 10 7.12 -9.35 12.67
N ASN A 11 8.17 -8.52 12.57
CA ASN A 11 8.23 -7.40 11.64
C ASN A 11 8.37 -7.86 10.18
N ILE A 12 9.17 -8.87 9.88
CA ILE A 12 9.27 -9.43 8.52
C ILE A 12 7.89 -9.94 8.08
N ILE A 13 7.22 -10.70 8.95
CA ILE A 13 5.88 -11.22 8.68
C ILE A 13 4.90 -10.06 8.48
N LEU A 14 4.92 -9.06 9.37
CA LEU A 14 4.06 -7.89 9.28
C LEU A 14 4.24 -7.15 7.95
N VAL A 15 5.47 -6.90 7.51
CA VAL A 15 5.74 -6.24 6.22
C VAL A 15 5.14 -7.03 5.07
N PHE A 16 5.34 -8.35 5.04
CA PHE A 16 4.78 -9.20 3.99
C PHE A 16 3.24 -9.19 4.01
N VAL A 17 2.63 -9.20 5.20
CA VAL A 17 1.18 -9.10 5.37
C VAL A 17 0.67 -7.74 4.92
N LEU A 18 1.33 -6.63 5.28
CA LEU A 18 0.94 -5.27 4.86
C LEU A 18 0.96 -5.14 3.34
N ILE A 19 2.02 -5.63 2.68
CA ILE A 19 2.09 -5.67 1.21
C ILE A 19 0.93 -6.51 0.65
N GLY A 20 0.64 -7.66 1.24
CA GLY A 20 -0.49 -8.50 0.80
C GLY A 20 -1.84 -7.80 0.91
N ILE A 21 -2.09 -7.13 2.04
CA ILE A 21 -3.30 -6.33 2.25
C ILE A 21 -3.37 -5.15 1.29
N HIS A 22 -2.23 -4.54 0.99
CA HIS A 22 -2.13 -3.47 -0.01
C HIS A 22 -2.58 -3.97 -1.39
N GLU A 23 -2.07 -5.10 -1.85
CA GLU A 23 -2.50 -5.68 -3.13
C GLU A 23 -3.96 -6.11 -3.14
N VAL A 24 -4.47 -6.61 -2.01
CA VAL A 24 -5.90 -6.88 -1.84
C VAL A 24 -6.72 -5.60 -1.98
N GLY A 25 -6.23 -4.47 -1.49
CA GLY A 25 -6.90 -3.17 -1.65
C GLY A 25 -7.08 -2.77 -3.11
N HIS A 26 -6.04 -2.90 -3.94
CA HIS A 26 -6.16 -2.70 -5.38
C HIS A 26 -7.15 -3.67 -6.01
N TRP A 27 -7.06 -4.95 -5.65
CA TRP A 27 -7.93 -5.99 -6.20
C TRP A 27 -9.41 -5.72 -5.87
N VAL A 28 -9.72 -5.38 -4.62
CA VAL A 28 -11.10 -5.04 -4.19
C VAL A 28 -11.59 -3.78 -4.89
N MET A 29 -10.78 -2.73 -4.97
CA MET A 29 -11.18 -1.52 -5.68
C MET A 29 -11.31 -1.75 -7.20
N GLY A 30 -10.52 -2.66 -7.76
CA GLY A 30 -10.65 -3.11 -9.15
C GLY A 30 -11.98 -3.81 -9.40
N LEU A 31 -12.43 -4.68 -8.47
CA LEU A 31 -13.74 -5.32 -8.55
C LEU A 31 -14.86 -4.28 -8.50
N ILE A 32 -14.78 -3.35 -7.55
CA ILE A 32 -15.77 -2.27 -7.39
C ILE A 32 -15.80 -1.38 -8.64
N ALA A 33 -14.65 -1.14 -9.26
CA ALA A 33 -14.53 -0.37 -10.49
C ALA A 33 -14.97 -1.13 -11.75
N GLY A 34 -15.36 -2.41 -11.62
CA GLY A 34 -15.93 -3.21 -12.70
C GLY A 34 -14.95 -4.14 -13.43
N ILE A 35 -13.72 -4.31 -12.93
CA ILE A 35 -12.78 -5.31 -13.46
C ILE A 35 -13.26 -6.70 -13.00
N PRO A 36 -13.52 -7.66 -13.91
CA PRO A 36 -13.94 -9.00 -13.51
C PRO A 36 -12.89 -9.70 -12.66
N TYR A 37 -13.31 -10.48 -11.66
CA TYR A 37 -12.39 -11.22 -10.78
C TYR A 37 -11.43 -12.15 -11.56
N ARG A 38 -11.90 -12.75 -12.66
CA ARG A 38 -11.10 -13.61 -13.55
C ARG A 38 -9.99 -12.86 -14.28
N ASN A 39 -10.08 -11.54 -14.31
CA ASN A 39 -9.18 -10.67 -15.04
C ASN A 39 -8.18 -9.95 -14.14
N MET A 40 -8.13 -10.29 -12.85
CA MET A 40 -7.17 -9.75 -11.89
C MET A 40 -6.49 -10.88 -11.12
N LYS A 41 -5.20 -10.73 -10.87
CA LYS A 41 -4.43 -11.72 -10.10
C LYS A 41 -3.34 -11.06 -9.27
N ILE A 42 -3.41 -11.21 -7.95
CA ILE A 42 -2.36 -10.77 -7.03
C ILE A 42 -1.13 -11.66 -7.21
N ARG A 43 0.06 -11.07 -7.32
CA ARG A 43 1.34 -11.78 -7.37
C ARG A 43 2.28 -11.27 -6.27
N MET A 44 2.35 -12.05 -5.19
CA MET A 44 3.13 -11.71 -3.98
C MET A 44 4.63 -12.06 -4.07
N PHE A 45 5.01 -12.95 -4.98
CA PHE A 45 6.38 -13.46 -5.11
C PHE A 45 7.11 -12.93 -6.35
N THR A 46 6.60 -11.84 -6.93
CA THR A 46 7.25 -11.07 -7.99
C THR A 46 7.60 -9.70 -7.45
N PHE A 47 8.69 -9.09 -7.91
CA PHE A 47 9.05 -7.72 -7.53
C PHE A 47 8.87 -6.76 -8.73
N PRO A 48 8.12 -5.65 -8.58
CA PRO A 48 7.30 -5.31 -7.41
C PRO A 48 6.12 -6.29 -7.25
N GLN A 49 5.68 -6.49 -6.00
CA GLN A 49 4.39 -7.11 -5.72
C GLN A 49 3.31 -6.23 -6.31
N GLN A 50 2.32 -6.85 -6.95
CA GLN A 50 1.31 -6.13 -7.71
C GLN A 50 0.12 -7.02 -8.10
N VAL A 51 -1.00 -6.39 -8.44
CA VAL A 51 -2.11 -6.99 -9.19
C VAL A 51 -1.77 -7.02 -10.68
N PHE A 52 -1.82 -8.20 -11.28
CA PHE A 52 -1.72 -8.37 -12.74
C PHE A 52 -3.11 -8.29 -13.36
N LEU A 53 -3.21 -7.66 -14.52
CA LEU A 53 -4.44 -7.60 -15.31
C LEU A 53 -4.39 -8.61 -16.45
N ARG A 54 -5.53 -9.23 -16.76
CA ARG A 54 -5.65 -10.17 -17.87
C ARG A 54 -5.87 -9.40 -19.18
N ASP A 55 -5.07 -9.75 -20.17
CA ASP A 55 -5.25 -9.30 -21.55
C ASP A 55 -5.33 -10.53 -22.45
N GLU A 56 -6.56 -10.90 -22.81
CA GLU A 56 -6.87 -12.14 -23.52
C GLU A 56 -6.25 -13.38 -22.84
N GLN A 57 -5.12 -13.88 -23.36
CA GLN A 57 -4.41 -15.04 -22.85
C GLN A 57 -3.24 -14.71 -21.91
N ASP A 58 -2.83 -13.44 -21.83
CA ASP A 58 -1.67 -12.99 -21.09
C ASP A 58 -2.02 -12.37 -19.73
N TRP A 59 -1.08 -12.44 -18.80
CA TRP A 59 -1.11 -11.66 -17.56
C TRP A 59 -0.12 -10.51 -17.67
N VAL A 60 -0.62 -9.29 -17.57
CA VAL A 60 0.15 -8.06 -17.76
C VAL A 60 0.44 -7.43 -16.41
N SER A 61 1.73 -7.19 -16.14
CA SER A 61 2.21 -6.48 -14.96
C SER A 61 2.26 -4.97 -15.19
N VAL A 62 2.22 -4.18 -14.12
CA VAL A 62 2.45 -2.73 -14.10
C VAL A 62 3.80 -2.35 -14.70
N SER A 63 4.79 -3.25 -14.65
CA SER A 63 6.08 -3.05 -15.31
C SER A 63 5.94 -2.84 -16.82
N ASN A 64 4.92 -3.44 -17.44
CA ASN A 64 4.47 -3.10 -18.80
C ASN A 64 3.40 -1.99 -18.74
N TYR A 65 3.85 -0.79 -18.35
CA TYR A 65 2.98 0.34 -18.01
C TYR A 65 1.94 0.66 -19.10
N GLU A 66 2.33 0.72 -20.37
CA GLU A 66 1.40 1.09 -21.45
C GLU A 66 0.31 0.05 -21.65
N ARG A 67 0.68 -1.24 -21.71
CA ARG A 67 -0.29 -2.33 -21.86
C ARG A 67 -1.20 -2.41 -20.64
N TYR A 68 -0.62 -2.33 -19.44
CA TYR A 68 -1.37 -2.33 -18.18
C TYR A 68 -2.37 -1.18 -18.11
N HIS A 69 -1.93 0.04 -18.40
CA HIS A 69 -2.78 1.23 -18.38
C HIS A 69 -3.88 1.16 -19.45
N SER A 70 -3.59 0.61 -20.63
CA SER A 70 -4.60 0.38 -21.67
C SER A 70 -5.73 -0.54 -21.18
N ILE A 71 -5.38 -1.67 -20.55
CA ILE A 71 -6.36 -2.60 -19.99
C ILE A 71 -7.14 -1.94 -18.84
N LEU A 72 -6.45 -1.24 -17.95
CA LEU A 72 -7.09 -0.53 -16.85
C LEU A 72 -8.09 0.52 -17.38
N ASN A 73 -7.76 1.25 -18.44
CA ASN A 73 -8.64 2.24 -19.06
C ASN A 73 -9.91 1.62 -19.66
N LYS A 74 -9.82 0.39 -20.16
CA LYS A 74 -10.98 -0.33 -20.71
C LYS A 74 -12.05 -0.58 -19.64
N TYR A 75 -11.63 -0.91 -18.43
CA TYR A 75 -12.54 -1.18 -17.31
C TYR A 75 -12.86 0.06 -16.49
N VAL A 76 -11.86 0.91 -16.28
CA VAL A 76 -11.89 2.06 -15.37
C VAL A 76 -11.54 3.33 -16.16
N PRO A 77 -12.45 3.84 -17.01
CA PRO A 77 -12.13 4.93 -17.92
C PRO A 77 -11.95 6.27 -17.21
N THR A 78 -12.64 6.47 -16.08
CA THR A 78 -12.66 7.76 -15.38
C THR A 78 -11.43 7.94 -14.48
N SER A 79 -10.89 9.16 -14.42
CA SER A 79 -9.75 9.48 -13.53
C SER A 79 -10.10 9.25 -12.06
N LYS A 80 -11.36 9.49 -11.65
CA LYS A 80 -11.83 9.21 -10.29
C LYS A 80 -11.81 7.71 -9.98
N GLY A 81 -12.26 6.86 -10.91
CA GLY A 81 -12.20 5.41 -10.75
C GLY A 81 -10.76 4.90 -10.64
N LYS A 82 -9.85 5.39 -11.49
CA LYS A 82 -8.42 5.04 -11.41
C LYS A 82 -7.80 5.51 -10.11
N TYR A 83 -8.18 6.70 -9.65
CA TYR A 83 -7.73 7.23 -8.38
C TYR A 83 -8.14 6.29 -7.23
N LEU A 84 -9.41 5.89 -7.19
CA LEU A 84 -9.92 4.94 -6.20
C LEU A 84 -9.20 3.59 -6.27
N TYR A 85 -9.00 3.06 -7.48
CA TYR A 85 -8.25 1.82 -7.72
C TYR A 85 -6.85 1.87 -7.10
N VAL A 86 -6.09 2.93 -7.37
CA VAL A 86 -4.71 3.06 -6.88
C VAL A 86 -4.69 3.39 -5.39
N SER A 87 -5.60 4.24 -4.90
CA SER A 87 -5.67 4.56 -3.46
C SER A 87 -6.16 3.38 -2.60
N GLY A 88 -6.76 2.37 -3.23
CA GLY A 88 -7.29 1.17 -2.57
C GLY A 88 -6.24 0.45 -1.73
N GLY A 89 -5.02 0.29 -2.25
CA GLY A 89 -3.96 -0.39 -1.50
C GLY A 89 -3.60 0.34 -0.21
N PHE A 90 -3.34 1.63 -0.31
CA PHE A 90 -3.09 2.50 0.84
C PHE A 90 -4.24 2.53 1.87
N LEU A 91 -5.48 2.55 1.40
CA LEU A 91 -6.66 2.55 2.28
C LEU A 91 -6.76 1.25 3.08
N PHE A 92 -6.70 0.10 2.42
CA PHE A 92 -6.82 -1.21 3.07
C PHE A 92 -5.65 -1.48 4.01
N GLU A 93 -4.42 -1.17 3.58
CA GLU A 93 -3.23 -1.28 4.42
C GLU A 93 -3.38 -0.43 5.70
N THR A 94 -3.85 0.81 5.56
CA THR A 94 -4.02 1.71 6.71
C THR A 94 -5.10 1.21 7.67
N ILE A 95 -6.26 0.77 7.16
CA ILE A 95 -7.34 0.20 7.99
C ILE A 95 -6.82 -1.03 8.76
N PHE A 96 -6.15 -1.95 8.06
CA PHE A 96 -5.60 -3.15 8.67
C PHE A 96 -4.58 -2.84 9.76
N LEU A 97 -3.66 -1.92 9.49
CA LEU A 97 -2.66 -1.48 10.47
C LEU A 97 -3.32 -0.91 11.72
N VAL A 98 -4.28 0.01 11.56
CA VAL A 98 -5.01 0.61 12.69
C VAL A 98 -5.69 -0.47 13.54
N ILE A 99 -6.43 -1.38 12.92
CA ILE A 99 -7.13 -2.46 13.63
C ILE A 99 -6.14 -3.35 14.37
N CYS A 100 -5.07 -3.80 13.70
CA CYS A 100 -4.07 -4.68 14.32
C CYS A 100 -3.34 -4.00 15.47
N SER A 101 -2.93 -2.74 15.30
CA SER A 101 -2.27 -1.96 16.33
C SER A 101 -3.15 -1.76 17.56
N LEU A 102 -4.43 -1.45 17.38
CA LEU A 102 -5.39 -1.30 18.48
C LEU A 102 -5.65 -2.63 19.20
N ILE A 103 -5.73 -3.75 18.47
CA ILE A 103 -5.85 -5.08 19.07
C ILE A 103 -4.61 -5.41 19.92
N LEU A 104 -3.41 -5.21 19.38
CA LEU A 104 -2.16 -5.47 20.11
C LEU A 104 -2.08 -4.63 21.38
N TRP A 105 -2.41 -3.34 21.28
CA TRP A 105 -2.44 -2.44 22.43
C TRP A 105 -3.46 -2.87 23.49
N LYS A 106 -4.68 -3.28 23.08
CA LYS A 106 -5.72 -3.77 24.00
C LYS A 106 -5.29 -5.00 24.81
N TYR A 107 -4.40 -5.84 24.28
CA TYR A 107 -3.89 -7.04 24.95
C TYR A 107 -2.49 -6.83 25.56
N ASP A 108 -2.14 -5.59 25.91
CA ASP A 108 -0.86 -5.21 26.54
C ASP A 108 0.41 -5.49 25.70
N PHE A 109 0.27 -5.78 24.40
CA PHE A 109 1.39 -5.91 23.45
C PHE A 109 1.79 -4.55 22.84
N TRP A 110 1.85 -3.50 23.67
CA TRP A 110 2.06 -2.11 23.23
C TRP A 110 3.38 -1.92 22.46
N LEU A 111 4.45 -2.62 22.84
CA LEU A 111 5.74 -2.53 22.14
C LEU A 111 5.62 -3.03 20.70
N TYR A 112 4.88 -4.12 20.47
CA TYR A 112 4.61 -4.63 19.12
C TYR A 112 3.74 -3.67 18.32
N ALA A 113 2.74 -3.05 18.95
CA ALA A 113 1.90 -2.03 18.31
C ALA A 113 2.72 -0.79 17.89
N ALA A 114 3.57 -0.27 18.78
CA ALA A 114 4.44 0.87 18.52
C ALA A 114 5.45 0.57 17.40
N VAL A 115 6.11 -0.59 17.46
CA VAL A 115 7.07 -1.02 16.43
C VAL A 115 6.38 -1.25 15.10
N ALA A 116 5.20 -1.88 15.07
CA ALA A 116 4.42 -2.08 13.85
C ALA A 116 4.05 -0.76 13.16
N SER A 117 3.51 0.20 13.92
CA SER A 117 3.13 1.51 13.41
C SER A 117 4.35 2.33 12.96
N GLY A 118 5.43 2.32 13.75
CA GLY A 118 6.68 3.01 13.42
C GLY A 118 7.38 2.41 12.19
N LEU A 119 7.43 1.08 12.08
CA LEU A 119 8.01 0.41 10.93
C LEU A 119 7.19 0.64 9.66
N SER A 120 5.85 0.57 9.74
CA SER A 120 4.98 0.90 8.60
C SER A 120 5.22 2.33 8.11
N LEU A 121 5.35 3.30 9.03
CA LEU A 121 5.71 4.68 8.67
C LEU A 121 7.06 4.74 7.97
N MET A 122 8.09 4.16 8.58
CA MET A 122 9.45 4.16 8.02
C MET A 122 9.47 3.55 6.61
N MET A 123 8.84 2.39 6.43
CA MET A 123 8.74 1.72 5.13
C MET A 123 8.02 2.57 4.10
N PHE A 124 6.90 3.21 4.48
CA PHE A 124 6.18 4.11 3.58
C PHE A 124 7.03 5.32 3.18
N LEU A 125 7.77 5.93 4.11
CA LEU A 125 8.67 7.05 3.81
C LEU A 125 9.84 6.63 2.91
N VAL A 126 10.44 5.46 3.15
CA VAL A 126 11.49 4.90 2.29
C VAL A 126 10.92 4.63 0.89
N TYR A 127 9.76 3.97 0.79
CA TYR A 127 9.10 3.76 -0.49
C TYR A 127 8.87 5.09 -1.21
N LEU A 128 8.30 6.09 -0.55
CA LEU A 128 7.98 7.38 -1.16
C LEU A 128 9.23 8.14 -1.62
N PHE A 129 10.19 8.33 -0.72
CA PHE A 129 11.31 9.25 -0.94
C PHE A 129 12.54 8.60 -1.56
N ALA A 130 12.75 7.30 -1.37
CA ALA A 130 13.91 6.58 -1.90
C ALA A 130 13.59 5.75 -3.14
N MET A 131 12.32 5.39 -3.38
CA MET A 131 11.92 4.57 -4.53
C MET A 131 10.98 5.31 -5.48
N ASP A 132 9.75 5.61 -5.06
CA ASP A 132 8.68 6.11 -5.93
C ASP A 132 9.03 7.46 -6.58
N ILE A 133 9.32 8.49 -5.79
CA ILE A 133 9.67 9.81 -6.32
C ILE A 133 10.96 9.76 -7.16
N PRO A 134 12.09 9.18 -6.70
CA PRO A 134 13.31 9.12 -7.50
C PRO A 134 13.13 8.36 -8.81
N GLN A 135 12.47 7.20 -8.77
CA GLN A 135 12.27 6.37 -9.96
C GLN A 135 11.33 7.06 -10.96
N SER A 136 10.27 7.72 -10.47
CA SER A 136 9.39 8.51 -11.33
C SER A 136 10.11 9.67 -12.02
N LYS A 137 10.98 10.38 -11.30
CA LYS A 137 11.83 11.45 -11.88
C LYS A 137 12.81 10.90 -12.92
N SER A 138 13.47 9.79 -12.63
CA SER A 138 14.42 9.14 -13.54
C SER A 138 13.74 8.69 -14.84
N LEU A 139 12.58 8.06 -14.74
CA LEU A 139 11.82 7.53 -15.88
C LEU A 139 10.95 8.57 -16.58
N LYS A 140 10.82 9.78 -16.02
CA LYS A 140 9.90 10.86 -16.49
C LYS A 140 8.45 10.40 -16.65
N LYS A 141 8.02 9.43 -15.84
CA LYS A 141 6.65 8.89 -15.81
C LYS A 141 6.29 8.45 -14.40
N PRO A 142 5.01 8.38 -14.03
CA PRO A 142 4.60 7.76 -12.77
C PRO A 142 5.14 6.33 -12.66
N TRP A 143 5.56 5.93 -11.46
CA TRP A 143 6.17 4.61 -11.23
C TRP A 143 5.44 3.82 -10.14
N GLY A 144 5.31 4.37 -8.94
CA GLY A 144 4.58 3.80 -7.83
C GLY A 144 3.24 4.47 -7.58
N ASP A 145 2.51 3.97 -6.59
CA ASP A 145 1.13 4.36 -6.31
C ASP A 145 1.02 5.84 -5.95
N THR A 146 1.99 6.41 -5.24
CA THR A 146 1.92 7.82 -4.86
C THR A 146 2.12 8.72 -6.07
N THR A 147 3.10 8.44 -6.92
CA THR A 147 3.32 9.23 -8.13
C THR A 147 2.20 9.04 -9.16
N ILE A 148 1.60 7.85 -9.24
CA ILE A 148 0.40 7.61 -10.05
C ILE A 148 -0.77 8.44 -9.52
N LEU A 149 -1.08 8.38 -8.22
CA LEU A 149 -2.15 9.18 -7.61
C LEU A 149 -1.90 10.68 -7.82
N PHE A 150 -0.67 11.14 -7.66
CA PHE A 150 -0.31 12.54 -7.86
C PHE A 150 -0.53 13.01 -9.31
N SER A 151 -0.24 12.13 -10.28
CA SER A 151 -0.51 12.40 -11.70
C SER A 151 -2.00 12.45 -12.05
N LEU A 152 -2.84 11.71 -11.31
CA LEU A 152 -4.29 11.70 -11.49
C LEU A 152 -4.96 12.89 -10.79
N SER A 153 -4.54 13.19 -9.56
CA SER A 153 -5.05 14.33 -8.79
C SER A 153 -4.12 14.71 -7.63
N GLN A 154 -3.52 15.90 -7.71
CA GLN A 154 -2.53 16.34 -6.73
C GLN A 154 -3.12 16.60 -5.34
N LYS A 155 -4.20 17.40 -5.25
CA LYS A 155 -4.77 17.82 -3.96
C LYS A 155 -5.27 16.64 -3.11
N PRO A 156 -6.06 15.69 -3.66
CA PRO A 156 -6.47 14.52 -2.89
C PRO A 156 -5.29 13.65 -2.49
N THR A 157 -4.25 13.57 -3.33
CA THR A 157 -3.05 12.77 -3.02
C THR A 157 -2.29 13.32 -1.85
N ILE A 158 -2.06 14.64 -1.82
CA ILE A 158 -1.45 15.30 -0.67
C ILE A 158 -2.27 15.02 0.59
N LEU A 159 -3.60 15.16 0.52
CA LEU A 159 -4.47 14.89 1.66
C LEU A 159 -4.36 13.42 2.14
N VAL A 160 -4.48 12.44 1.24
CA VAL A 160 -4.40 11.01 1.57
C VAL A 160 -3.05 10.67 2.20
N VAL A 161 -1.95 11.10 1.57
CA VAL A 161 -0.60 10.84 2.07
C VAL A 161 -0.37 11.50 3.43
N SER A 162 -0.79 12.75 3.60
CA SER A 162 -0.69 13.47 4.88
C SER A 162 -1.49 12.77 5.99
N VAL A 163 -2.72 12.36 5.71
CA VAL A 163 -3.57 11.63 6.66
C VAL A 163 -2.95 10.29 7.03
N MET A 164 -2.42 9.54 6.06
CA MET A 164 -1.75 8.26 6.31
C MET A 164 -0.51 8.38 7.19
N ILE A 165 0.32 9.40 6.94
CA ILE A 165 1.49 9.70 7.77
C ILE A 165 1.02 10.09 9.17
N LEU A 166 0.03 10.99 9.27
CA LEU A 166 -0.50 11.45 10.55
C LEU A 166 -1.04 10.29 11.39
N ILE A 167 -1.83 9.38 10.81
CA ILE A 167 -2.35 8.19 11.50
C ILE A 167 -1.20 7.36 12.08
N ARG A 168 -0.18 7.07 11.28
CA ARG A 168 0.95 6.23 11.73
C ARG A 168 1.78 6.92 12.81
N VAL A 169 2.00 8.23 12.69
CA VAL A 169 2.67 9.04 13.73
C VAL A 169 1.87 9.05 15.02
N VAL A 170 0.57 9.33 14.95
CA VAL A 170 -0.32 9.34 16.13
C VAL A 170 -0.33 7.98 16.82
N LEU A 171 -0.48 6.88 16.07
CA LEU A 171 -0.43 5.53 16.64
C LEU A 171 0.91 5.24 17.32
N ALA A 172 2.03 5.54 16.64
CA ALA A 172 3.36 5.30 17.21
C ALA A 172 3.59 6.11 18.50
N ILE A 173 3.18 7.38 18.53
CA ILE A 173 3.31 8.23 19.71
C ILE A 173 2.38 7.78 20.84
N LEU A 174 1.10 7.51 20.54
CA LEU A 174 0.11 7.06 21.51
C LEU A 174 0.61 5.86 22.31
N PHE A 175 1.11 4.84 21.61
CA PHE A 175 1.58 3.61 22.25
C PHE A 175 2.90 3.78 23.03
N LEU A 176 3.68 4.82 22.75
CA LEU A 176 4.90 5.13 23.49
C LEU A 176 4.60 5.96 24.76
N ILE A 177 3.70 6.95 24.67
CA ILE A 177 3.40 7.87 25.78
C ILE A 177 2.64 7.19 26.91
N GLU A 178 1.67 6.32 26.60
CA GLU A 178 0.77 5.77 27.62
C GLU A 178 1.46 4.80 28.61
N ARG A 179 2.73 4.48 28.39
CA ARG A 179 3.52 3.55 29.20
C ARG A 179 4.84 4.13 29.72
N THR A 180 5.11 5.42 29.48
CA THR A 180 6.12 6.21 30.20
C THR A 180 5.48 6.95 31.37
#